data_AF-A0AAV6YS80-F1
#
_entry.id   AF-A0AAV6YS80-F1
#
_cell.length_a   1.000
_cell.length_b   1.000
_cell.length_c   1.000
_cell.angle_alpha   90.00
_cell.angle_beta   90.00
_cell.angle_gamma   90.00
#
_symmetry.space_group_name_H-M   'P 1'
#
loop_
_entity.id
_entity.type
_entity.pdbx_description
1 polymer ?
#
loop_
_entity_poly.entity_id
_entity_poly.type
_entity_poly.pdbx_seq_one_letter_code
_entity_poly.pdbx_strand_id
1 'polypeptide(L)' 'MAGWAPPRLSDFILTDKLGSGTYATVYKAYRKHNTREVVAIKCVSKKSLNKASVENLLTEIEILKTVHHPHILELKDFQ' A
#
# COMPACT_ATOMS: atom_id res chain seq x y z
N MET A 1 -16.21 -6.25 -19.19
CA MET A 1 -15.82 -5.38 -18.05
C MET A 1 -15.00 -6.22 -17.08
N ALA A 2 -13.68 -6.29 -17.24
CA ALA A 2 -12.85 -7.05 -16.30
C ALA A 2 -12.79 -6.28 -14.99
N GLY A 3 -13.56 -6.69 -13.99
CA GLY A 3 -13.51 -6.09 -12.66
C GLY A 3 -12.10 -6.21 -12.11
N TRP A 4 -11.49 -5.09 -11.72
CA TRP A 4 -10.21 -5.07 -11.05
C TRP A 4 -10.34 -5.82 -9.72
N ALA A 5 -9.90 -7.08 -9.70
CA ALA A 5 -9.79 -7.84 -8.47
C ALA A 5 -8.60 -7.31 -7.67
N PRO A 6 -8.71 -7.21 -6.33
CA PRO A 6 -7.60 -6.81 -5.51
C PRO A 6 -6.40 -7.73 -5.73
N PRO A 7 -5.16 -7.20 -5.77
CA PRO A 7 -3.97 -8.01 -5.95
C PRO A 7 -3.84 -9.05 -4.84
N ARG A 8 -3.36 -10.24 -5.19
CA ARG A 8 -3.10 -11.30 -4.22
C ARG A 8 -1.70 -11.14 -3.65
N LEU A 9 -1.60 -11.05 -2.34
CA LEU A 9 -0.34 -11.05 -1.61
C LEU A 9 -0.18 -12.38 -0.85
N SER A 10 1.05 -12.88 -0.77
CA SER A 10 1.38 -14.14 -0.08
C SER A 10 0.95 -14.11 1.38
N ASP A 11 1.24 -13.02 2.07
CA ASP A 11 1.10 -12.92 3.53
C ASP A 11 -0.14 -12.16 3.99
N PHE A 12 -0.87 -11.54 3.05
CA PHE A 12 -2.01 -10.68 3.36
C PHE A 12 -3.28 -11.10 2.62
N ILE A 13 -4.42 -10.93 3.29
CA ILE A 13 -5.75 -11.04 2.71
C ILE A 13 -6.31 -9.63 2.60
N LEU A 14 -6.44 -9.12 1.36
CA LEU A 14 -7.08 -7.84 1.09
C LEU A 14 -8.60 -8.00 1.22
N THR A 15 -9.23 -7.01 1.84
CA THR A 15 -10.67 -6.97 2.14
C THR A 15 -11.27 -5.71 1.52
N ASP A 16 -11.65 -4.74 2.33
CA ASP A 16 -12.35 -3.54 1.89
C ASP A 16 -11.42 -2.58 1.17
N LYS A 17 -11.94 -1.93 0.11
CA LYS A 17 -11.30 -0.75 -0.48
C LYS A 17 -11.51 0.44 0.46
N LEU A 18 -10.43 1.00 0.97
CA LEU A 18 -10.45 2.18 1.84
C LEU A 18 -10.44 3.49 1.04
N GLY A 19 -9.83 3.49 -0.14
CA GLY A 19 -9.78 4.67 -1.00
C GLY A 19 -9.16 4.39 -2.36
N SER A 20 -9.38 5.29 -3.31
CA SER A 20 -8.71 5.29 -4.61
C SER A 20 -8.32 6.69 -5.02
N GLY A 21 -7.17 6.80 -5.66
CA GLY A 21 -6.72 7.99 -6.37
C GLY A 21 -6.19 7.63 -7.75
N THR A 22 -5.56 8.61 -8.40
CA THR A 22 -5.08 8.52 -9.79
C THR A 22 -4.14 7.35 -10.05
N TYR A 23 -3.24 7.06 -9.10
CA TYR A 23 -2.16 6.07 -9.29
C TYR A 23 -2.24 4.87 -8.35
N ALA A 24 -3.10 4.94 -7.33
CA ALA A 24 -3.11 3.98 -6.25
C ALA A 24 -4.52 3.68 -5.74
N THR A 25 -4.71 2.46 -5.26
CA THR A 25 -5.88 2.06 -4.48
C THR A 25 -5.42 1.53 -3.14
N VAL A 26 -6.07 1.97 -2.06
CA VAL A 26 -5.75 1.54 -0.71
C VAL A 26 -6.78 0.50 -0.27
N TYR A 27 -6.32 -0.63 0.22
CA TYR A 27 -7.15 -1.71 0.76
C TYR A 27 -6.84 -1.96 2.23
N LYS A 28 -7.87 -2.32 2.99
CA LYS A 28 -7.72 -2.93 4.30
C LYS A 28 -7.26 -4.37 4.12
N ALA A 29 -6.29 -4.82 4.89
CA ALA A 29 -5.82 -6.20 4.83
C ALA A 29 -5.52 -6.78 6.21
N TYR A 30 -5.54 -8.10 6.28
CA TYR A 30 -5.19 -8.90 7.46
C TYR A 30 -4.02 -9.82 7.13
N ARG A 31 -3.08 -9.98 8.07
CA ARG A 31 -1.98 -10.93 7.92
C ARG A 31 -2.48 -12.38 8.10
N LYS A 32 -2.03 -13.32 7.25
CA LYS A 32 -2.54 -14.71 7.23
C LYS A 32 -2.10 -15.56 8.42
N HIS A 33 -0.88 -15.35 8.94
CA HIS A 33 -0.22 -16.30 9.83
C HIS A 33 -0.14 -15.80 11.29
N ASN A 34 -1.28 -15.61 11.95
CA ASN A 34 -1.44 -15.40 13.41
C ASN A 34 -1.23 -14.01 14.03
N THR A 35 -1.03 -12.94 13.26
CA THR A 35 -1.26 -11.60 13.82
C THR A 35 -2.64 -11.12 13.39
N ARG A 36 -3.52 -10.77 14.35
CA ARG A 36 -4.76 -9.99 14.13
C ARG A 36 -4.45 -8.56 13.64
N GLU A 37 -3.29 -8.38 13.03
CA GLU A 37 -2.78 -7.13 12.57
C GLU A 37 -3.55 -6.71 11.33
N VAL A 38 -4.24 -5.60 11.49
CA VAL A 38 -4.95 -4.92 10.42
C VAL A 38 -4.01 -3.87 9.86
N VAL A 39 -3.82 -3.89 8.54
CA VAL A 39 -2.97 -2.94 7.83
C VAL A 39 -3.74 -2.28 6.69
N ALA A 40 -3.26 -1.11 6.25
CA ALA A 40 -3.65 -0.50 5.00
C ALA A 40 -2.56 -0.75 3.94
N ILE A 41 -2.94 -1.28 2.78
CA ILE A 41 -2.02 -1.58 1.68
C ILE A 41 -2.32 -0.63 0.52
N LYS A 42 -1.38 0.27 0.23
CA LYS A 42 -1.42 1.20 -0.92
C LYS A 42 -0.88 0.48 -2.15
N CYS A 43 -1.77 -0.04 -2.99
CA CYS A 43 -1.39 -0.70 -4.24
C CYS A 43 -1.18 0.34 -5.34
N VAL A 44 0.06 0.52 -5.80
CA VAL A 44 0.42 1.47 -6.86
C VAL A 44 0.63 0.72 -8.18
N SER A 45 -0.02 1.18 -9.26
CA SER A 45 0.21 0.59 -10.58
C SER A 45 1.48 1.16 -11.21
N LYS A 46 2.56 0.36 -11.28
CA LYS A 46 3.82 0.77 -11.92
C LYS A 46 3.63 1.20 -13.38
N LYS A 47 2.63 0.64 -14.08
CA LYS A 47 2.29 0.99 -15.47
C LYS A 47 1.72 2.40 -15.64
N SER A 48 1.16 2.98 -14.57
CA SER A 48 0.59 4.34 -14.61
C SER A 48 1.56 5.43 -14.15
N LEU A 49 2.80 5.09 -13.82
CA LEU A 49 3.79 6.05 -13.32
C LEU A 49 4.72 6.50 -14.45
N ASN A 50 4.98 7.81 -14.52
CA ASN A 50 6.10 8.37 -15.27
C ASN A 50 7.36 8.45 -14.38
N LYS A 51 8.51 8.82 -14.96
CA LYS A 51 9.79 8.89 -14.25
C LYS A 51 9.72 9.76 -12.98
N ALA A 52 9.14 10.96 -13.09
CA ALA A 52 9.00 11.88 -11.95
C ALA A 52 8.10 11.30 -10.84
N SER A 53 7.05 10.56 -11.21
CA SER A 53 6.15 9.92 -10.24
C SER A 53 6.79 8.72 -9.54
N VAL A 54 7.70 8.03 -10.22
CA VAL A 54 8.54 6.98 -9.61
C VAL A 54 9.51 7.62 -8.60
N GLU A 55 10.20 8.69 -8.98
CA GLU A 55 11.11 9.42 -8.08
C GLU A 55 10.36 9.92 -6.84
N ASN A 56 9.19 10.54 -7.01
CA ASN A 56 8.34 10.97 -5.89
C ASN A 56 7.91 9.81 -4.98
N LEU A 57 7.57 8.65 -5.55
CA LEU A 57 7.21 7.46 -4.78
C LEU A 57 8.39 6.96 -3.94
N LEU A 58 9.60 6.94 -4.52
CA LEU A 58 10.80 6.53 -3.81
C LEU A 58 11.13 7.50 -2.67
N THR A 59 11.04 8.80 -2.92
CA THR A 59 11.19 9.82 -1.87
C THR A 59 10.15 9.69 -0.77
N GLU A 60 8.87 9.42 -1.09
CA GLU A 60 7.82 9.15 -0.11
C GLU A 60 8.20 7.96 0.80
N ILE A 61 8.69 6.87 0.20
CA ILE A 61 9.13 5.68 0.93
C ILE A 61 10.34 5.98 1.83
N GLU A 62 11.34 6.70 1.33
CA GLU A 62 12.53 7.06 2.10
C GLU A 62 12.18 7.91 3.32
N ILE A 63 11.32 8.91 3.15
CA ILE A 63 10.84 9.73 4.27
C ILE A 63 10.11 8.85 5.28
N LEU A 64 9.13 8.04 4.84
CA LEU A 64 8.31 7.23 5.74
C LEU A 64 9.10 6.16 6.50
N LYS A 65 10.21 5.65 5.94
CA LYS A 65 11.12 4.72 6.63
C LYS A 65 11.81 5.32 7.86
N THR A 66 11.93 6.65 7.92
CA THR A 66 12.64 7.34 9.02
C THR A 66 11.71 7.83 10.11
N VAL A 67 10.39 7.76 9.91
CA VAL A 67 9.41 8.36 10.80
C VAL A 67 8.75 7.30 11.69
N HIS A 68 9.06 7.36 12.99
CA HIS A 68 8.41 6.56 14.02
C HIS A 68 7.83 7.50 15.08
N HIS A 69 6.53 7.77 14.98
CA HIS A 69 5.84 8.72 15.86
C HIS A 69 4.37 8.30 16.07
N PRO A 70 3.81 8.40 17.30
CA PRO A 70 2.46 7.93 17.62
C PRO A 70 1.33 8.62 16.82
N HIS A 71 1.60 9.76 16.18
CA HIS A 71 0.62 10.53 15.40
C HIS A 71 0.94 10.60 13.91
N ILE A 72 1.93 9.84 13.44
CA ILE A 72 2.26 9.74 12.01
C ILE A 72 2.11 8.29 11.59
N LEU A 73 1.55 8.06 10.39
CA LEU A 73 1.42 6.71 9.86
C LEU A 73 2.80 6.10 9.63
N GLU A 74 3.01 4.94 10.23
CA GLU A 74 4.24 4.17 10.07
C GLU A 74 4.17 3.28 8.82
N LEU A 75 5.24 3.31 8.02
CA LEU A 75 5.44 2.36 6.93
C LEU A 75 6.00 1.05 7.50
N LYS A 76 5.18 0.00 7.48
CA LYS A 76 5.58 -1.32 7.99
C LYS A 76 6.42 -2.16 7.04
N ASP A 77 6.11 -2.07 5.74
CA ASP A 77 6.76 -2.88 4.70
C ASP A 77 6.59 -2.22 3.31
N PHE A 78 7.45 -2.58 2.36
CA PHE A 78 7.39 -2.16 0.95
C PHE A 78 7.84 -3.29 0.01
N GLN A 79 7.04 -3.58 -1.03
CA GLN A 79 7.19 -4.69 -1.98
C GLN A 79 7.15 -4.22 -3.46
#